data_AF-A0A364NMJ2-F1
#
_entry.id   AF-A0A364NMJ2-F1
#
_cell.length_a   1.000
_cell.length_b   1.000
_cell.length_c   1.000
_cell.angle_alpha   90.00
_cell.angle_beta   90.00
_cell.angle_gamma   90.00
#
_symmetry.space_group_name_H-M   'P 1'
#
loop_
_entity.id
_entity.type
_entity.pdbx_description
1 polymer ?
#
loop_
_entity_poly.entity_id
_entity_poly.type
_entity_poly.pdbx_seq_one_letter_code
_entity_poly.pdbx_strand_id
1 'polypeptide(L)'
;MSITLPLPQDKKITFTCRVEAGCLGPDGQLHVKAFCQHAEKEIAFFDTGVIQWRLVPRHDKSEEEIQYSIASKILTREQAARYFSLLDRDIEDIENFFHGFLVRLINEYLGHE
;
A
#
# COMPACT_ATOMS: atom_id res chain seq x y z
N MET A 1 -25.76 -2.87 11.15
CA MET A 1 -24.95 -1.86 11.88
C MET A 1 -24.48 -0.86 10.85
N SER A 2 -24.65 0.43 11.09
CA SER A 2 -24.15 1.47 10.18
C SER A 2 -22.69 1.73 10.54
N ILE A 3 -21.75 1.43 9.63
CA ILE A 3 -20.34 1.78 9.84
C ILE A 3 -20.19 3.28 9.57
N THR A 4 -19.56 4.00 10.50
CA THR A 4 -19.28 5.44 10.36
C THR A 4 -17.81 5.62 9.99
N LEU A 5 -17.56 6.36 8.91
CA LEU A 5 -16.22 6.75 8.47
C LEU A 5 -15.91 8.19 8.93
N PRO A 6 -14.64 8.53 9.21
CA PRO A 6 -13.47 7.66 9.17
C PRO A 6 -13.45 6.66 10.34
N LEU A 7 -12.88 5.47 10.10
CA LEU A 7 -12.63 4.50 11.16
C LEU A 7 -11.62 5.05 12.18
N PRO A 8 -11.72 4.68 13.47
CA PRO A 8 -10.65 4.85 14.44
C PRO A 8 -9.32 4.30 13.92
N GLN A 9 -8.20 4.90 14.32
CA GLN A 9 -6.85 4.56 13.85
C GLN A 9 -6.52 3.06 13.98
N ASP A 10 -6.91 2.46 15.11
CA ASP A 10 -6.71 1.05 15.46
C ASP A 10 -7.64 0.09 14.71
N LYS A 11 -8.60 0.61 13.94
CA LYS A 11 -9.52 -0.15 13.10
C LYS A 11 -9.24 -0.01 11.61
N LYS A 12 -8.40 0.94 11.20
CA LYS A 12 -8.00 1.07 9.79
C LYS A 12 -7.11 -0.11 9.40
N ILE A 13 -7.26 -0.58 8.17
CA ILE A 13 -6.31 -1.53 7.58
C ILE A 13 -5.05 -0.76 7.21
N THR A 14 -3.90 -1.20 7.71
CA THR A 14 -2.61 -0.83 7.16
C THR A 14 -2.33 -1.70 5.93
N PHE A 15 -2.32 -1.07 4.74
CA PHE A 15 -1.90 -1.67 3.49
C PHE A 15 -0.39 -1.40 3.33
N THR A 16 0.43 -2.42 3.54
CA THR A 16 1.89 -2.29 3.39
C THR A 16 2.32 -2.87 2.05
N CYS A 17 2.93 -2.05 1.20
CA CYS A 17 3.63 -2.48 0.00
C CYS A 17 5.15 -2.42 0.22
N ARG A 18 5.83 -3.52 -0.10
CA ARG A 18 7.29 -3.63 -0.10
C ARG A 18 7.80 -3.51 -1.54
N VAL A 19 8.44 -2.39 -1.86
CA VAL A 19 8.93 -2.10 -3.21
C VAL A 19 10.33 -2.67 -3.39
N GLU A 20 10.51 -3.49 -4.42
CA GLU A 20 11.84 -3.98 -4.79
C GLU A 20 12.65 -2.88 -5.49
N ALA A 21 13.93 -2.77 -5.11
CA ALA A 21 14.86 -1.85 -5.78
C ALA A 21 14.96 -2.11 -7.30
N GLY A 22 14.84 -3.38 -7.73
CA GLY A 22 14.90 -3.73 -9.15
C GLY A 22 13.78 -3.12 -10.01
N CYS A 23 12.64 -2.73 -9.40
CA CYS A 23 11.56 -2.04 -10.10
C CYS A 23 11.95 -0.61 -10.53
N LEU A 24 13.02 -0.06 -9.94
CA LEU A 24 13.53 1.28 -10.20
C LEU A 24 14.80 1.25 -11.06
N GLY A 25 15.02 0.17 -11.81
CA GLY A 25 16.16 0.04 -12.72
C GLY A 25 17.48 -0.33 -12.03
N PRO A 26 18.62 -0.23 -12.74
CA PRO A 26 19.92 -0.75 -12.30
C PRO A 26 20.46 -0.05 -11.05
N ASP A 27 20.22 1.26 -10.90
CA ASP A 27 20.64 2.04 -9.73
C ASP A 27 19.60 2.03 -8.61
N GLY A 28 18.50 1.27 -8.74
CA GLY A 28 17.33 1.35 -7.86
C GLY A 28 17.60 1.18 -6.36
N GLN A 29 18.73 0.58 -5.96
CA GLN A 29 19.17 0.53 -4.56
C GLN A 29 19.43 1.92 -3.96
N LEU A 30 19.87 2.88 -4.78
CA LEU A 30 20.09 4.28 -4.39
C LEU A 30 18.76 5.03 -4.26
N HIS A 31 17.75 4.65 -5.04
CA HIS A 31 16.49 5.38 -5.17
C HIS A 31 15.36 4.84 -4.29
N VAL A 32 15.31 3.52 -4.03
CA VAL A 32 14.14 2.84 -3.42
C VAL A 32 13.65 3.46 -2.12
N LYS A 33 14.56 3.95 -1.26
CA LYS A 33 14.18 4.62 -0.02
C LYS A 33 13.49 5.96 -0.28
N ALA A 34 14.06 6.79 -1.15
CA ALA A 34 13.49 8.10 -1.50
C ALA A 34 12.17 7.94 -2.26
N PHE A 35 12.12 6.97 -3.18
CA PHE A 35 10.91 6.60 -3.91
C PHE A 35 9.77 6.20 -2.97
N CYS A 36 9.99 5.28 -2.03
CA CYS A 36 8.95 4.87 -1.08
C CYS A 36 8.43 6.04 -0.24
N GLN A 37 9.31 6.93 0.22
CA GLN A 37 8.91 8.13 0.97
C GLN A 37 8.09 9.12 0.12
N HIS A 38 8.40 9.24 -1.16
CA HIS A 38 7.64 10.05 -2.10
C HIS A 38 6.27 9.41 -2.37
N ALA A 39 6.25 8.15 -2.78
CA ALA A 39 5.04 7.41 -3.12
C ALA A 39 4.04 7.30 -1.96
N GLU A 40 4.53 7.13 -0.72
CA GLU A 40 3.66 7.13 0.47
C GLU A 40 2.95 8.48 0.67
N LYS A 41 3.64 9.61 0.42
CA LYS A 41 3.03 10.95 0.49
C LYS A 41 2.00 11.16 -0.60
N GLU A 42 2.28 10.70 -1.81
CA GLU A 42 1.37 10.82 -2.96
C GLU A 42 0.08 10.01 -2.74
N ILE A 43 0.17 8.82 -2.14
CA ILE A 43 -1.03 7.98 -1.89
C ILE A 43 -1.75 8.31 -0.58
N ALA A 44 -1.13 9.06 0.33
CA ALA A 44 -1.62 9.29 1.70
C ALA A 44 -3.03 9.92 1.77
N PHE A 45 -3.56 10.46 0.67
CA PHE A 45 -4.86 11.11 0.60
C PHE A 45 -5.99 10.20 0.08
N PHE A 46 -5.69 8.99 -0.40
CA PHE A 46 -6.68 8.06 -0.94
C PHE A 46 -7.26 7.15 0.16
N ASP A 47 -8.58 6.99 0.19
CA ASP A 47 -9.31 6.10 1.13
C ASP A 47 -8.90 6.22 2.61
N THR A 48 -8.48 7.42 3.04
CA THR A 48 -7.94 7.67 4.39
C THR A 48 -8.91 7.38 5.52
N GLY A 49 -10.20 7.28 5.22
CA GLY A 49 -11.22 6.86 6.16
C GLY A 49 -11.11 5.39 6.56
N VAL A 50 -10.47 4.56 5.75
CA VAL A 50 -10.43 3.09 5.90
C VAL A 50 -9.01 2.53 5.89
N ILE A 51 -8.13 3.11 5.07
CA ILE A 51 -6.80 2.57 4.79
C ILE A 51 -5.72 3.50 5.37
N GLN A 52 -4.67 2.90 5.90
CA GLN A 52 -3.38 3.51 6.17
C GLN A 52 -2.38 2.93 5.16
N TRP A 53 -1.99 3.72 4.17
CA TRP A 53 -1.02 3.29 3.17
C TRP A 53 0.38 3.34 3.76
N ARG A 54 1.17 2.30 3.47
CA ARG A 54 2.57 2.23 3.87
C ARG A 54 3.41 1.68 2.74
N LEU A 55 4.44 2.41 2.33
CA LEU A 55 5.40 1.95 1.33
C LEU A 55 6.79 1.88 1.93
N VAL A 56 7.43 0.72 1.82
CA VAL A 56 8.77 0.48 2.36
C VAL A 56 9.64 -0.24 1.35
N PRO A 57 10.97 -0.08 1.36
CA PRO A 57 11.86 -0.91 0.56
C PRO A 57 11.74 -2.38 0.96
N ARG A 58 11.73 -3.30 -0.01
CA ARG A 58 11.85 -4.73 0.23
C ARG A 58 13.32 -5.11 0.35
N HIS A 59 13.76 -5.43 1.57
CA HIS A 59 15.12 -5.87 1.84
C HIS A 59 15.23 -7.40 1.91
N ASP A 60 14.18 -8.07 2.37
CA ASP A 60 14.09 -9.52 2.45
C ASP A 60 13.04 -10.03 1.46
N LYS A 61 13.47 -10.93 0.56
CA LYS A 61 12.59 -11.53 -0.46
C LYS A 61 11.62 -12.57 0.12
N SER A 62 11.84 -13.00 1.37
CA SER A 62 10.91 -13.88 2.07
C SER A 62 9.63 -13.17 2.52
N GLU A 63 9.67 -11.84 2.66
CA GLU A 63 8.49 -11.04 2.99
C GLU A 63 7.58 -10.87 1.77
N GLU A 64 6.27 -10.92 1.98
CA GLU A 64 5.28 -10.66 0.92
C GLU A 64 5.33 -9.21 0.42
N GLU A 65 5.09 -9.01 -0.86
CA GLU A 65 5.04 -7.68 -1.48
C GLU A 65 3.92 -6.82 -0.93
N ILE A 66 2.75 -7.42 -0.70
CA ILE A 66 1.59 -6.77 -0.08
C ILE A 66 1.28 -7.48 1.23
N GLN A 67 1.10 -6.71 2.30
CA GLN A 67 0.68 -7.21 3.60
C GLN A 67 -0.42 -6.32 4.18
N TYR A 68 -1.41 -6.98 4.78
CA TYR A 68 -2.51 -6.34 5.47
C TYR A 68 -2.35 -6.49 6.97
N SER A 69 -2.65 -5.42 7.73
CA SER A 69 -2.75 -5.54 9.19
C SER A 69 -3.76 -4.56 9.79
N ILE A 70 -4.26 -4.88 10.98
CA ILE A 70 -5.07 -3.99 11.81
C ILE A 70 -4.48 -4.00 13.22
N ALA A 71 -4.16 -2.83 13.77
CA ALA A 71 -3.54 -2.70 15.10
C ALA A 71 -2.36 -3.68 15.31
N SER A 72 -1.47 -3.76 14.30
CA SER A 72 -0.29 -4.65 14.25
C SER A 72 -0.57 -6.15 14.14
N LYS A 73 -1.84 -6.58 14.02
CA LYS A 73 -2.18 -7.98 13.70
C LYS A 73 -2.21 -8.15 12.19
N ILE A 74 -1.33 -9.03 11.69
CA ILE A 74 -1.29 -9.41 10.28
C ILE A 74 -2.59 -10.15 9.93
N LEU A 75 -3.14 -9.82 8.77
CA LEU A 75 -4.32 -10.46 8.20
C LEU A 75 -3.91 -11.27 6.97
N THR A 76 -4.58 -12.39 6.74
CA THR A 76 -4.55 -13.02 5.40
C THR A 76 -5.31 -12.13 4.42
N ARG A 77 -5.05 -12.30 3.11
CA ARG A 77 -5.78 -11.56 2.07
C ARG A 77 -7.30 -11.80 2.18
N GLU A 78 -7.75 -13.01 2.52
CA GLU A 78 -9.17 -13.32 2.70
C GLU A 78 -9.79 -12.59 3.91
N GLN A 79 -9.02 -12.43 5.00
CA GLN A 79 -9.46 -11.67 6.16
C GLN A 79 -9.57 -10.17 5.84
N ALA A 80 -8.60 -9.62 5.11
CA ALA A 80 -8.65 -8.24 4.63
C ALA A 80 -9.83 -8.03 3.67
N ALA A 81 -10.06 -8.97 2.74
CA ALA A 81 -11.18 -8.93 1.80
C ALA A 81 -12.52 -8.87 2.54
N ARG A 82 -12.73 -9.77 3.50
CA ARG A 82 -13.95 -9.76 4.33
C ARG A 82 -14.12 -8.45 5.08
N TYR A 83 -13.04 -7.87 5.61
CA TYR A 83 -13.09 -6.60 6.31
C TYR A 83 -13.47 -5.45 5.39
N PHE A 84 -12.90 -5.37 4.18
CA PHE A 84 -13.27 -4.38 3.17
C PHE A 84 -14.72 -4.55 2.71
N SER A 85 -15.21 -5.78 2.53
CA SER A 85 -16.61 -6.01 2.15
C SER A 85 -17.61 -5.49 3.20
N LEU A 86 -17.25 -5.46 4.48
CA LEU A 86 -18.10 -4.84 5.52
C LEU A 86 -18.26 -3.32 5.31
N LEU A 87 -17.33 -2.70 4.58
CA LEU A 87 -17.26 -1.26 4.30
C LEU A 87 -17.73 -0.93 2.88
N ASP A 88 -18.39 -1.87 2.19
CA ASP A 88 -18.78 -1.75 0.78
C ASP A 88 -17.58 -1.39 -0.10
N ARG A 89 -16.46 -2.08 0.12
CA ARG A 89 -15.23 -2.00 -0.69
C ARG A 89 -14.83 -3.39 -1.16
N ASP A 90 -14.39 -3.47 -2.41
CA ASP A 90 -13.81 -4.67 -2.99
C ASP A 90 -12.27 -4.62 -2.89
N ILE A 91 -11.65 -5.72 -2.47
CA ILE A 91 -10.19 -5.77 -2.30
C ILE A 91 -9.46 -5.78 -3.63
N GLU A 92 -10.04 -6.38 -4.67
CA GLU A 92 -9.46 -6.42 -6.00
C GLU A 92 -9.43 -5.01 -6.60
N ASP A 93 -10.49 -4.22 -6.41
CA ASP A 93 -10.52 -2.82 -6.83
C ASP A 93 -9.44 -1.98 -6.12
N ILE A 94 -9.25 -2.19 -4.82
CA ILE A 94 -8.21 -1.51 -4.03
C ILE A 94 -6.81 -1.89 -4.53
N GLU A 95 -6.55 -3.18 -4.70
CA GLU A 95 -5.27 -3.70 -5.19
C GLU A 95 -4.98 -3.23 -6.62
N ASN A 96 -5.98 -3.24 -7.51
CA ASN A 96 -5.87 -2.76 -8.88
C ASN A 96 -5.58 -1.26 -8.95
N PHE A 97 -6.29 -0.46 -8.15
CA PHE A 97 -6.02 0.97 -8.00
C PHE A 97 -4.58 1.20 -7.54
N PHE A 98 -4.15 0.51 -6.48
CA PHE A 98 -2.82 0.63 -5.93
C PHE A 98 -1.74 0.24 -6.96
N HIS A 99 -1.94 -0.86 -7.69
CA HIS A 99 -1.02 -1.31 -8.72
C HIS A 99 -0.86 -0.27 -9.85
N GLY A 100 -1.98 0.24 -10.38
CA GLY A 100 -1.94 1.28 -11.42
C GLY A 100 -1.28 2.58 -10.92
N PHE A 101 -1.57 2.97 -9.67
CA PHE A 101 -0.93 4.10 -9.01
C PHE A 101 0.59 3.92 -8.90
N LEU A 102 1.05 2.75 -8.45
CA LEU A 102 2.47 2.45 -8.26
C LEU A 102 3.22 2.44 -9.59
N VAL A 103 2.68 1.78 -10.62
CA VAL A 103 3.27 1.75 -11.97
C VAL A 103 3.41 3.17 -12.54
N ARG A 104 2.38 3.99 -12.40
CA ARG A 104 2.42 5.40 -12.84
C ARG A 104 3.56 6.14 -12.14
N LEU A 105 3.66 6.04 -10.81
CA LEU A 105 4.69 6.73 -10.04
C LEU A 105 6.11 6.24 -10.36
N ILE A 106 6.30 4.94 -10.59
CA ILE A 106 7.61 4.41 -11.00
C ILE A 106 8.03 5.04 -12.33
N ASN A 107 7.12 5.09 -13.31
CA ASN A 107 7.40 5.68 -14.62
C ASN A 107 7.67 7.18 -14.53
N GLU A 108 6.92 7.92 -13.69
CA GLU A 108 7.17 9.34 -13.44
C GLU A 108 8.55 9.53 -12.78
N TYR A 109 8.85 8.77 -11.72
CA TYR A 109 10.12 8.87 -11.01
C TYR A 109 11.32 8.61 -11.93
N LEU A 110 11.27 7.57 -12.76
CA LEU A 110 12.35 7.21 -13.69
C LEU A 110 12.41 8.11 -14.93
N GLY A 111 11.28 8.69 -15.35
CA GLY A 111 11.21 9.61 -16.48
C GLY A 111 11.68 11.03 -16.14
N HIS A 112 11.86 11.34 -14.86
CA HIS A 112 12.38 12.60 -14.35
C HIS A 112 13.90 12.57 -14.02
N GLU A 113 14.60 11.46 -14.28
CA GLU A 113 16.06 11.31 -14.09
C GLU A 113 16.89 11.59 -15.35
#